data_AF-A0A261KP04-F1
#
_entry.id   AF-A0A261KP04-F1
#
_cell.length_a   1.000
_cell.length_b   1.000
_cell.length_c   1.000
_cell.angle_alpha   90.00
_cell.angle_beta   90.00
_cell.angle_gamma   90.00
#
_symmetry.space_group_name_H-M   'P 1'
#
loop_
_entity.id
_entity.type
_entity.pdbx_description
1 polymer ?
#
loop_
_entity_poly.entity_id
_entity_poly.type
_entity_poly.pdbx_seq_one_letter_code
_entity_poly.pdbx_strand_id
1 'polypeptide(L)'
;MQSDVWGTVAADGSVSHITYGNFAQSAITINGWLRDFLWAQASNVITSYGSALSAYGLLFLGAHFIWAFSLMFLFSGRGYWQELIESIVWAHNKLKVAPAIQPRALSIIQGRAVGVAHYLLGGIATTWAFFLCRIISVG
;
A
#
# COMPACT_ATOMS: atom_id res chain seq x y z
N MET A 1 -14.45 5.76 16.30
CA MET A 1 -13.50 6.60 17.05
C MET A 1 -13.51 8.06 16.59
N GLN A 2 -12.98 8.41 15.41
CA GLN A 2 -12.91 9.82 14.98
C GLN A 2 -14.27 10.52 14.76
N SER A 3 -15.33 9.77 14.44
CA SER A 3 -16.65 10.35 14.14
C SER A 3 -17.50 10.61 15.38
N ASP A 4 -17.48 9.69 16.34
CA ASP A 4 -18.46 9.67 17.45
C ASP A 4 -17.82 9.57 18.84
N VAL A 5 -16.48 9.60 18.94
CA VAL A 5 -15.77 9.43 20.24
C VAL A 5 -14.71 10.50 20.43
N TRP A 6 -13.68 10.53 19.58
CA TRP A 6 -12.55 11.46 19.71
C TRP A 6 -12.91 12.84 19.19
N GLY A 7 -12.41 13.88 19.86
CA GLY A 7 -12.74 15.27 19.58
C GLY A 7 -12.22 16.21 20.67
N THR A 8 -12.56 17.49 20.56
CA THR A 8 -12.29 18.49 21.60
C THR A 8 -13.55 18.72 22.45
N VAL A 9 -13.36 19.07 23.72
CA VAL A 9 -14.46 19.40 24.65
C VAL A 9 -14.40 20.89 24.95
N ALA A 10 -15.50 21.59 24.70
CA ALA A 10 -15.62 23.02 25.00
C ALA A 10 -15.90 23.25 26.49
N ALA A 11 -15.78 24.51 26.94
CA ALA A 11 -15.98 24.88 28.35
C ALA A 11 -17.41 24.59 28.86
N ASP A 12 -18.39 24.52 27.96
CA ASP A 12 -19.78 24.17 28.27
C ASP A 12 -20.05 22.65 28.28
N GLY A 13 -19.02 21.84 28.04
CA GLY A 13 -19.11 20.37 27.98
C GLY A 13 -19.55 19.81 26.62
N SER A 14 -19.80 20.66 25.61
CA SER A 14 -20.08 20.18 24.25
C SER A 14 -18.84 19.56 23.61
N VAL A 15 -19.04 18.45 22.87
CA VAL A 15 -17.96 17.72 22.20
C VAL A 15 -18.01 17.98 20.70
N SER A 16 -16.87 18.39 20.13
CA SER A 16 -16.68 18.52 18.67
C SER A 16 -15.82 17.36 18.18
N HIS A 17 -16.44 16.35 17.57
CA HIS A 17 -15.74 15.17 17.07
C HIS A 17 -14.89 15.46 15.83
N ILE A 18 -13.77 14.74 15.67
CA ILE A 18 -12.78 14.94 14.58
C ILE A 18 -13.43 14.93 13.19
N THR A 19 -14.43 14.06 12.97
CA THR A 19 -15.19 13.99 11.69
C THR A 19 -16.68 14.27 11.85
N TYR A 20 -17.08 15.00 12.90
CA TYR A 20 -18.41 15.59 13.07
C TYR A 20 -19.60 14.61 12.92
N GLY A 21 -19.50 13.39 13.48
CA GLY A 21 -20.61 12.43 13.50
C GLY A 21 -21.08 11.94 12.12
N ASN A 22 -20.23 12.07 11.09
CA ASN A 22 -20.58 11.65 9.72
C ASN A 22 -20.79 10.14 9.54
N PHE A 23 -20.40 9.29 10.50
CA PHE A 23 -20.39 7.83 10.36
C PHE A 23 -21.78 7.26 10.11
N ALA A 24 -22.81 7.76 10.82
CA ALA A 24 -24.16 7.22 10.76
C ALA A 24 -24.79 7.27 9.35
N GLN A 25 -24.47 8.30 8.55
CA GLN A 25 -25.02 8.47 7.20
C GLN A 25 -24.04 8.05 6.10
N SER A 26 -22.74 8.15 6.34
CA SER A 26 -21.73 7.83 5.33
C SER A 26 -21.37 6.34 5.29
N ALA A 27 -21.23 5.69 6.45
CA ALA A 27 -20.70 4.33 6.54
C ALA A 27 -21.67 3.23 6.09
N ILE A 28 -22.90 3.58 5.75
CA ILE A 28 -23.91 2.66 5.20
C ILE A 28 -23.79 2.47 3.68
N THR A 29 -22.86 3.17 3.01
CA THR A 29 -22.63 3.01 1.57
C THR A 29 -21.15 2.89 1.23
N ILE A 30 -20.82 2.09 0.20
CA ILE A 30 -19.44 1.99 -0.31
C ILE A 30 -18.92 3.36 -0.79
N ASN A 31 -19.79 4.19 -1.36
CA ASN A 31 -19.40 5.54 -1.77
C ASN A 31 -19.04 6.42 -0.56
N GLY A 32 -19.77 6.32 0.55
CA GLY A 32 -19.41 7.02 1.78
C GLY A 32 -18.09 6.52 2.38
N TRP A 33 -17.81 5.22 2.34
CA TRP A 33 -16.47 4.70 2.70
C TRP A 33 -15.37 5.24 1.78
N LEU A 34 -15.60 5.32 0.48
CA LEU A 34 -14.62 5.85 -0.46
C LEU A 34 -14.41 7.36 -0.25
N ARG A 35 -15.49 8.13 -0.12
CA ARG A 35 -15.46 9.59 -0.07
C ARG A 35 -15.07 10.12 1.31
N ASP A 36 -15.80 9.73 2.36
CA ASP A 36 -15.73 10.38 3.67
C ASP A 36 -14.68 9.74 4.60
N PHE A 37 -14.24 8.53 4.26
CA PHE A 37 -13.15 7.85 4.95
C PHE A 37 -11.87 7.84 4.12
N LEU A 38 -11.81 7.06 3.03
CA LEU A 38 -10.55 6.89 2.28
C LEU A 38 -10.05 8.19 1.65
N TRP A 39 -10.88 8.86 0.85
CA TRP A 39 -10.50 10.08 0.14
C TRP A 39 -10.27 11.26 1.10
N ALA A 40 -11.26 11.56 1.96
CA ALA A 40 -11.18 12.71 2.86
C ALA A 40 -10.00 12.59 3.85
N GLN A 41 -9.78 11.41 4.45
CA GLN A 41 -8.73 11.25 5.47
C GLN A 41 -7.35 11.01 4.86
N ALA A 42 -7.24 10.64 3.58
CA ALA A 42 -5.95 10.54 2.89
C ALA A 42 -5.31 11.91 2.62
N SER A 43 -6.08 13.00 2.75
CA SER A 43 -5.59 14.37 2.60
C SER A 43 -4.31 14.66 3.40
N ASN A 44 -4.21 14.14 4.63
CA ASN A 44 -3.02 14.32 5.46
C ASN A 44 -1.79 13.62 4.87
N VAL A 45 -1.92 12.37 4.43
CA VAL A 45 -0.77 11.60 3.94
C VAL A 45 -0.25 12.12 2.59
N ILE A 46 -1.15 12.56 1.70
CA ILE A 46 -0.77 13.07 0.37
C ILE A 46 -0.24 14.51 0.40
N THR A 47 -0.54 15.29 1.43
CA THR A 47 -0.02 16.66 1.61
C THR A 47 1.12 16.75 2.62
N SER A 48 1.64 15.61 3.10
CA SER A 48 2.69 15.54 4.13
C SER A 48 4.10 15.97 3.67
N TYR A 49 4.32 16.14 2.37
CA TYR A 49 5.63 16.48 1.81
C TYR A 49 6.12 17.84 2.30
N GLY A 50 7.42 17.93 2.61
CA GLY A 50 8.00 19.15 3.20
C GLY A 50 7.70 19.34 4.69
N SER A 51 7.11 18.34 5.36
CA SER A 51 6.86 18.35 6.81
C SER A 51 7.61 17.20 7.53
N ALA A 52 7.55 17.20 8.86
CA ALA A 52 8.05 16.10 9.70
C ALA A 52 7.33 14.76 9.43
N LEU A 53 6.13 14.78 8.81
CA LEU A 53 5.36 13.59 8.47
C LEU A 53 5.63 13.08 7.04
N SER A 54 6.53 13.72 6.29
CA SER A 54 6.83 13.38 4.88
C SER A 54 7.25 11.92 4.67
N ALA A 55 7.88 11.30 5.66
CA ALA A 55 8.23 9.88 5.62
C ALA A 55 6.99 8.97 5.45
N TYR A 56 5.84 9.33 6.03
CA TYR A 56 4.60 8.59 5.81
C TYR A 56 4.09 8.75 4.38
N GLY A 57 4.17 9.94 3.80
CA GLY A 57 3.84 10.16 2.38
C GLY A 57 4.70 9.32 1.43
N LEU A 58 6.01 9.26 1.69
CA LEU A 58 6.94 8.43 0.92
C LEU A 58 6.63 6.94 1.06
N LEU A 59 6.42 6.46 2.29
CA LEU A 59 6.09 5.05 2.55
C LEU A 59 4.71 4.68 2.01
N PHE A 60 3.74 5.59 1.99
CA PHE A 60 2.44 5.37 1.39
C PHE A 60 2.58 5.05 -0.10
N LEU A 61 3.35 5.83 -0.86
CA LEU A 61 3.59 5.55 -2.28
C LEU A 61 4.44 4.29 -2.50
N GLY A 62 5.51 4.11 -1.71
CA GLY A 62 6.35 2.91 -1.79
C GLY A 62 5.55 1.62 -1.51
N ALA A 63 4.62 1.66 -0.57
CA ALA A 63 3.74 0.54 -0.26
C ALA A 63 2.73 0.24 -1.38
N HIS A 64 2.16 1.27 -2.02
CA HIS A 64 1.33 1.08 -3.24
C HIS A 64 2.12 0.42 -4.35
N PHE A 65 3.36 0.83 -4.56
CA PHE A 65 4.26 0.23 -5.55
C PHE A 65 4.49 -1.25 -5.25
N ILE A 66 4.83 -1.61 -4.00
CA ILE A 66 5.07 -3.00 -3.59
C ILE A 66 3.80 -3.86 -3.75
N TRP A 67 2.64 -3.30 -3.39
CA TRP A 67 1.36 -3.99 -3.55
C TRP A 67 1.08 -4.28 -5.03
N ALA A 68 1.25 -3.30 -5.92
CA ALA A 68 1.05 -3.48 -7.35
C ALA A 68 2.08 -4.44 -7.97
N PHE A 69 3.35 -4.35 -7.53
CA PHE A 69 4.42 -5.26 -7.95
C PHE A 69 4.11 -6.72 -7.64
N SER A 70 3.41 -6.98 -6.52
CA SER A 70 2.98 -8.34 -6.16
C SER A 70 2.09 -8.99 -7.23
N LEU A 71 1.27 -8.19 -7.93
CA LEU A 71 0.33 -8.68 -8.93
C LEU A 71 1.04 -9.28 -10.14
N MET A 72 2.26 -8.84 -10.45
CA MET A 72 3.10 -9.46 -11.47
C MET A 72 3.32 -10.96 -11.18
N PHE A 73 3.56 -11.34 -9.93
CA PHE A 73 3.75 -12.73 -9.54
C PHE A 73 2.44 -13.49 -9.40
N LEU A 74 1.37 -12.81 -8.97
CA LEU A 74 0.06 -13.45 -8.74
C LEU A 74 -0.73 -13.70 -10.02
N PHE A 75 -0.54 -12.89 -11.06
CA PHE A 75 -1.27 -12.99 -12.33
C PHE A 75 -0.47 -13.67 -13.45
N SER A 76 0.81 -13.97 -13.24
CA SER A 76 1.65 -14.68 -14.21
C SER A 76 2.06 -16.07 -13.71
N GLY A 77 2.62 -16.88 -14.62
CA GLY A 77 3.11 -18.23 -14.33
C GLY A 77 4.58 -18.39 -14.69
N ARG A 78 5.24 -19.39 -14.10
CA ARG A 78 6.68 -19.66 -14.30
C ARG A 78 7.10 -19.91 -15.75
N GLY A 79 6.20 -20.44 -16.59
CA GLY A 79 6.51 -20.80 -17.98
C GLY A 79 6.96 -19.59 -18.79
N TYR A 80 6.15 -18.53 -18.79
CA TYR A 80 6.46 -17.24 -19.42
C TYR A 80 7.84 -16.70 -18.98
N TRP A 81 8.11 -16.68 -17.67
CA TRP A 81 9.37 -16.17 -17.14
C TRP A 81 10.57 -17.06 -17.51
N GLN A 82 10.37 -18.37 -17.61
CA GLN A 82 11.44 -19.30 -17.98
C GLN A 82 11.85 -19.11 -19.45
N GLU A 83 10.88 -18.96 -20.35
CA GLU A 83 11.14 -18.68 -21.78
C GLU A 83 11.83 -17.32 -21.98
N LEU A 84 11.48 -16.30 -21.18
CA LEU A 84 12.19 -15.03 -21.17
C LEU A 84 13.65 -15.20 -20.69
N ILE A 85 13.87 -15.96 -19.62
CA ILE A 85 15.22 -16.25 -19.10
C ILE A 85 16.06 -16.97 -20.16
N GLU A 86 15.48 -17.88 -20.94
CA GLU A 86 16.20 -18.56 -22.03
C GLU A 86 16.72 -17.58 -23.08
N SER A 87 15.91 -16.61 -23.49
CA SER A 87 16.33 -15.54 -24.41
C SER A 87 17.43 -14.66 -23.81
N ILE A 88 17.35 -14.35 -22.52
CA ILE A 88 18.39 -13.57 -21.81
C ILE A 88 19.69 -14.37 -21.70
N VAL A 89 19.62 -15.66 -21.37
CA VAL A 89 20.78 -16.55 -21.26
C VAL A 89 21.46 -16.76 -22.62
N TRP A 90 20.70 -16.80 -23.71
CA TRP A 90 21.26 -16.77 -25.06
C TRP A 90 22.17 -15.55 -25.27
N ALA A 91 21.71 -14.35 -24.88
CA ALA A 91 22.49 -13.12 -25.00
C ALA A 91 23.76 -13.15 -24.11
N HIS A 92 23.65 -13.67 -22.88
CA HIS A 92 24.80 -13.81 -21.98
C HIS A 92 25.85 -14.78 -22.51
N ASN A 93 25.43 -15.90 -23.12
CA ASN A 93 26.34 -16.84 -23.76
C ASN A 93 27.07 -16.23 -24.95
N LYS A 94 26.39 -15.39 -25.74
CA LYS A 94 27.01 -14.70 -26.88
C LYS A 94 28.17 -13.81 -26.46
N LEU A 95 28.06 -13.18 -25.28
CA LEU A 95 29.10 -12.34 -24.68
C LEU A 95 30.03 -13.11 -23.72
N LYS A 96 29.87 -14.43 -23.57
CA LYS A 96 30.66 -15.29 -22.67
C LYS A 96 30.63 -14.84 -21.20
N VAL A 97 29.52 -14.25 -20.76
CA VAL A 97 29.27 -13.82 -19.37
C VAL A 97 28.14 -14.60 -18.71
N ALA A 98 27.77 -15.75 -19.27
CA ALA A 98 26.78 -16.62 -18.68
C ALA A 98 27.31 -17.22 -17.36
N PRO A 99 26.49 -17.25 -16.29
CA PRO A 99 26.90 -17.84 -15.02
C PRO A 99 26.97 -19.38 -15.13
N ALA A 100 27.80 -19.99 -14.29
CA ALA A 100 27.90 -21.46 -14.19
C ALA A 100 26.64 -22.11 -13.59
N ILE A 101 26.03 -21.45 -12.60
CA ILE A 101 24.74 -21.88 -12.02
C ILE A 101 23.63 -21.39 -12.95
N GLN A 102 22.89 -22.33 -13.55
CA GLN A 102 21.88 -21.99 -14.53
C GLN A 102 20.71 -21.22 -13.89
N PRO A 103 20.36 -20.02 -14.40
CA PRO A 103 19.22 -19.27 -13.89
C PRO A 103 17.92 -20.01 -14.24
N ARG A 104 16.99 -19.99 -13.28
CA ARG A 104 15.66 -20.58 -13.39
C ARG A 104 14.63 -19.59 -12.87
N ALA A 105 13.48 -19.56 -13.52
CA ALA A 105 12.31 -18.90 -12.96
C ALA A 105 11.94 -19.55 -11.61
N LEU A 106 11.28 -18.78 -10.75
CA LEU A 106 10.82 -19.27 -9.45
C LEU A 106 9.91 -20.49 -9.60
N SER A 107 9.93 -21.38 -8.60
CA SER A 107 8.96 -22.47 -8.54
C SER A 107 7.53 -21.92 -8.41
N ILE A 108 6.52 -22.72 -8.76
CA ILE A 108 5.11 -22.29 -8.68
C ILE A 108 4.74 -21.84 -7.25
N ILE A 109 5.17 -22.61 -6.25
CA ILE A 109 4.89 -22.30 -4.85
C ILE A 109 5.68 -21.07 -4.40
N GLN A 110 6.93 -20.92 -4.83
CA GLN A 110 7.71 -19.74 -4.50
C GLN A 110 7.16 -18.48 -5.16
N GLY A 111 6.69 -18.54 -6.41
CA GLY A 111 6.02 -17.41 -7.07
C GLY A 111 4.77 -16.94 -6.31
N ARG A 112 3.95 -17.89 -5.86
CA ARG A 112 2.80 -17.59 -4.98
C ARG A 112 3.22 -16.98 -3.65
N ALA A 113 4.26 -17.52 -3.03
CA ALA A 113 4.79 -17.02 -1.76
C ALA A 113 5.35 -15.59 -1.88
N VAL A 114 6.13 -15.31 -2.92
CA VAL A 114 6.66 -13.96 -3.22
C VAL A 114 5.50 -13.01 -3.48
N GLY A 115 4.50 -13.43 -4.26
CA GLY A 115 3.29 -12.65 -4.51
C GLY A 115 2.55 -12.28 -3.23
N VAL A 116 2.17 -13.25 -2.38
CA VAL A 116 1.43 -12.95 -1.14
C VAL A 116 2.27 -12.15 -0.15
N ALA A 117 3.59 -12.38 -0.07
CA ALA A 117 4.47 -11.60 0.80
C ALA A 117 4.46 -10.11 0.44
N HIS A 118 4.61 -9.76 -0.85
CA HIS A 118 4.57 -8.37 -1.29
C HIS A 118 3.15 -7.79 -1.24
N TYR A 119 2.13 -8.59 -1.51
CA TYR A 119 0.73 -8.15 -1.41
C TYR A 119 0.40 -7.71 0.02
N LEU A 120 0.74 -8.54 1.01
CA LEU A 120 0.54 -8.23 2.42
C LEU A 120 1.41 -7.06 2.87
N LEU A 121 2.70 -7.07 2.53
CA LEU A 121 3.61 -5.98 2.90
C LEU A 121 3.11 -4.63 2.37
N GLY A 122 2.80 -4.54 1.07
CA GLY A 122 2.32 -3.31 0.45
C GLY A 122 0.95 -2.88 0.97
N GLY A 123 0.01 -3.82 1.13
CA GLY A 123 -1.31 -3.50 1.67
C GLY A 123 -1.27 -2.98 3.11
N ILE A 124 -0.55 -3.68 3.99
CA ILE A 124 -0.44 -3.31 5.41
C ILE A 124 0.35 -2.00 5.56
N ALA A 125 1.48 -1.83 4.85
CA ALA A 125 2.28 -0.60 4.93
C ALA A 125 1.53 0.62 4.38
N THR A 126 0.68 0.45 3.38
CA THR A 126 -0.20 1.51 2.85
C THR A 126 -1.14 2.00 3.93
N THR A 127 -1.85 1.09 4.59
CA THR A 127 -2.76 1.41 5.70
C THR A 127 -2.02 1.99 6.91
N TRP A 128 -0.85 1.46 7.24
CA TRP A 128 0.00 1.97 8.32
C TRP A 128 0.39 3.44 8.11
N ALA A 129 0.86 3.79 6.91
CA ALA A 129 1.26 5.15 6.59
C ALA A 129 0.05 6.11 6.57
N PHE A 130 -1.07 5.67 6.00
CA PHE A 130 -2.34 6.39 6.01
C PHE A 130 -2.80 6.69 7.44
N PHE A 131 -2.86 5.69 8.31
CA PHE A 131 -3.36 5.84 9.67
C PHE A 131 -2.46 6.71 10.54
N LEU A 132 -1.14 6.47 10.52
CA LEU A 132 -0.23 7.25 11.37
C LEU A 132 -0.15 8.70 10.93
N CYS A 133 -0.05 8.97 9.63
CA CYS A 133 -0.06 10.36 9.16
C CYS A 133 -1.37 11.06 9.50
N ARG A 134 -2.52 10.37 9.34
CA ARG A 134 -3.83 10.92 9.68
C ARG A 134 -3.92 11.25 11.17
N ILE A 135 -3.72 10.27 12.04
CA ILE A 135 -4.00 10.45 13.47
C ILE A 135 -3.02 11.41 14.14
N ILE A 136 -1.75 11.45 13.72
CA ILE A 136 -0.79 12.43 14.24
C ILE A 136 -1.16 13.86 13.80
N SER A 137 -1.82 14.02 12.64
CA SER A 137 -2.17 15.35 12.12
C SER A 137 -3.43 15.95 12.73
N VAL A 138 -4.33 15.13 13.30
CA VAL A 138 -5.66 15.58 13.76
C VAL A 138 -6.04 15.14 15.18
N GLY A 139 -5.24 14.26 15.78
CA GLY A 139 -5.44 13.73 17.13
C GLY A 139 -4.73 14.51 18.21
#